data_AF-A0A7L2ZTC7-F1
#
_entry.id   AF-A0A7L2ZTC7-F1
#
_cell.length_a   1.000
_cell.length_b   1.000
_cell.length_c   1.000
_cell.angle_alpha   90.00
_cell.angle_beta   90.00
_cell.angle_gamma   90.00
#
_symmetry.space_group_name_H-M   'P 1'
#
loop_
_entity.id
_entity.type
_entity.pdbx_description
1 polymer ?
#
loop_
_entity_poly.entity_id
_entity_poly.type
_entity_poly.pdbx_seq_one_letter_code
_entity_poly.pdbx_strand_id
1 'polypeptide(L)'
;RLRPAGAAMGSLGRCLARSLPRRQPSLSPPGPRCYGSAPAALQERTLLVAKPDALQRRLLGDIIRRFERRGFKLVAMKLLQAERRLVEQHYEQLRLKPFYPALVAYMTSGPVVAMV
;
A
#
# COMPACT_ATOMS: atom_id res chain seq x y z
N ARG A 1 44.61 33.97 -44.34
CA ARG A 1 44.56 32.77 -43.46
C ARG A 1 44.33 31.56 -44.35
N LEU A 2 45.26 30.61 -44.30
CA LEU A 2 45.38 29.44 -45.17
C LEU A 2 44.44 28.30 -44.75
N ARG A 3 43.98 27.53 -45.76
CA ARG A 3 43.72 26.07 -45.81
C ARG A 3 42.36 25.48 -45.32
N PRO A 4 41.93 24.32 -45.88
CA PRO A 4 40.79 24.25 -46.81
C PRO A 4 39.82 23.05 -46.59
N ALA A 5 38.91 22.87 -47.56
CA ALA A 5 38.05 21.71 -47.77
C ALA A 5 38.79 20.43 -48.23
N GLY A 6 38.16 19.26 -48.06
CA GLY A 6 38.53 17.96 -48.65
C GLY A 6 38.07 16.79 -47.77
N ALA A 7 36.88 16.22 -47.97
CA ALA A 7 36.61 15.11 -48.90
C ALA A 7 37.40 13.83 -48.56
N ALA A 8 36.70 12.82 -48.01
CA ALA A 8 37.10 11.42 -48.08
C ALA A 8 35.86 10.55 -48.22
N MET A 9 35.57 10.17 -49.47
CA MET A 9 34.77 9.00 -49.82
C MET A 9 35.51 7.75 -49.34
N GLY A 10 34.79 6.84 -48.67
CA GLY A 10 35.32 5.57 -48.20
C GLY A 10 34.28 4.46 -48.30
N SER A 11 34.32 3.77 -49.44
CA SER A 11 34.02 2.35 -49.69
C SER A 11 32.81 1.69 -49.00
N LEU A 12 31.84 1.37 -49.86
CA LEU A 12 31.13 0.10 -49.96
C LEU A 12 31.70 -1.06 -49.10
N GLY A 13 30.97 -1.40 -48.05
CA GLY A 13 31.11 -2.66 -47.33
C GLY A 13 29.78 -3.41 -47.31
N ARG A 14 29.52 -4.22 -48.34
CA ARG A 14 28.46 -5.24 -48.31
C ARG A 14 28.86 -6.30 -47.29
N CYS A 15 28.33 -6.23 -46.07
CA CYS A 15 28.29 -7.38 -45.19
C CYS A 15 27.02 -8.18 -45.48
N LEU A 16 27.12 -9.03 -46.49
CA LEU A 16 26.19 -10.14 -46.71
C LEU A 16 26.23 -11.07 -45.50
N ALA A 17 25.05 -11.30 -44.93
CA ALA A 17 24.60 -12.51 -44.24
C ALA A 17 25.68 -13.38 -43.57
N ARG A 18 25.80 -13.25 -42.25
CA ARG A 18 26.06 -14.40 -41.38
C ARG A 18 24.81 -14.69 -40.57
N SER A 19 24.18 -15.80 -40.93
CA SER A 19 23.17 -16.54 -40.18
C SER A 19 23.47 -16.53 -38.68
N LEU A 20 22.76 -15.68 -37.92
CA LEU A 20 22.63 -15.85 -36.48
C LEU A 20 21.55 -16.90 -36.24
N PRO A 21 21.87 -18.06 -35.66
CA PRO A 21 20.84 -18.96 -35.19
C PRO A 21 20.05 -18.25 -34.08
N ARG A 22 18.73 -18.33 -34.20
CA ARG A 22 17.78 -18.04 -33.14
C ARG A 22 18.30 -18.61 -31.81
N ARG A 23 18.68 -17.74 -30.87
CA ARG A 23 18.55 -18.04 -29.45
C ARG A 23 17.43 -17.17 -28.93
N GLN A 24 16.21 -17.68 -29.05
CA GLN A 24 15.15 -17.28 -28.15
C GLN A 24 15.65 -17.67 -26.74
N PRO A 25 15.86 -16.73 -25.80
CA PRO A 25 15.83 -17.13 -24.41
C PRO A 25 14.41 -17.66 -24.20
N SER A 26 14.29 -18.95 -23.92
CA SER A 26 13.09 -19.52 -23.33
C SER A 26 12.90 -18.82 -21.98
N LEU A 27 12.27 -17.64 -22.01
CA LEU A 27 11.70 -17.02 -20.83
C LEU A 27 10.47 -17.87 -20.50
N SER A 28 10.73 -18.90 -19.70
CA SER A 28 9.72 -19.61 -18.94
C SER A 28 8.79 -18.56 -18.33
N PRO A 29 7.46 -18.72 -18.40
CA PRO A 29 6.59 -17.85 -17.63
C PRO A 29 7.02 -17.96 -16.16
N PRO A 30 7.07 -16.85 -15.40
CA PRO A 30 7.14 -16.99 -13.96
C PRO A 30 5.94 -17.85 -13.58
N GLY A 31 6.21 -19.04 -13.05
CA GLY A 31 5.17 -19.93 -12.51
C GLY A 31 4.31 -19.15 -11.51
N PRO A 32 3.15 -19.70 -11.10
CA PRO A 32 2.32 -19.02 -10.11
C PRO A 32 3.25 -18.67 -8.95
N ARG A 33 3.48 -17.37 -8.74
CA ARG A 33 4.21 -16.91 -7.55
C ARG A 33 3.42 -17.56 -6.44
N CYS A 34 4.01 -18.56 -5.80
CA CYS A 34 3.57 -18.97 -4.49
C CYS A 34 3.49 -17.65 -3.74
N TYR A 35 2.27 -17.18 -3.46
CA TYR A 35 2.06 -16.12 -2.49
C TYR A 35 2.51 -16.79 -1.22
N GLY A 36 3.83 -16.74 -0.99
CA GLY A 36 4.48 -17.34 0.13
C GLY A 36 3.73 -16.80 1.32
N SER A 37 3.01 -17.67 2.00
CA SER A 37 2.54 -17.40 3.33
C SER A 37 3.81 -17.15 4.12
N ALA A 38 4.16 -15.87 4.28
CA ALA A 38 5.17 -15.45 5.23
C ALA A 38 4.86 -16.19 6.53
N PRO A 39 5.88 -16.75 7.22
CA PRO A 39 5.67 -17.58 8.40
C PRO A 39 4.74 -16.85 9.36
N ALA A 40 3.85 -17.57 10.03
CA ALA A 40 2.80 -16.99 10.87
C ALA A 40 3.34 -15.98 11.92
N ALA A 41 4.63 -16.09 12.28
CA ALA A 41 5.35 -15.17 13.15
C ALA A 41 5.67 -13.77 12.56
N LEU A 42 5.58 -13.57 11.24
CA LEU A 42 5.81 -12.28 10.55
C LEU A 42 4.51 -11.58 10.10
N GLN A 43 3.33 -12.15 10.39
CA GLN A 43 2.04 -11.58 10.00
C GLN A 43 1.26 -11.07 11.22
N GLU A 44 1.81 -10.09 11.90
CA GLU A 44 1.05 -9.34 12.91
C GLU A 44 0.01 -8.44 12.23
N ARG A 45 -1.21 -8.44 12.77
CA ARG A 45 -2.31 -7.59 12.33
C ARG A 45 -2.79 -6.78 13.52
N THR A 46 -2.92 -5.48 13.34
CA THR A 46 -3.38 -4.57 14.39
C THR A 46 -4.67 -3.91 13.96
N LEU A 47 -5.67 -3.92 14.84
CA LEU A 47 -6.88 -3.15 14.62
C LEU A 47 -6.61 -1.67 14.90
N LEU A 48 -6.79 -0.86 13.86
CA LEU A 48 -6.69 0.59 13.93
C LEU A 48 -8.09 1.18 13.79
N VAL A 49 -8.49 2.01 14.76
CA VAL A 49 -9.81 2.65 14.78
C VAL A 49 -9.63 4.16 14.76
N ALA A 50 -10.05 4.79 13.65
CA ALA A 50 -10.11 6.23 13.53
C ALA A 50 -11.40 6.75 14.16
N LYS A 51 -11.25 7.45 15.29
CA LYS A 51 -12.33 8.14 16.00
C LYS A 51 -13.14 9.10 15.10
N PRO A 52 -14.40 9.42 15.45
CA PRO A 52 -15.25 10.29 14.63
C PRO A 52 -14.62 11.67 14.38
N ASP A 53 -13.84 12.21 15.32
CA ASP A 53 -13.11 13.48 15.14
C ASP A 53 -12.13 13.45 13.96
N ALA A 54 -11.49 12.31 13.70
CA ALA A 54 -10.50 12.19 12.63
C ALA A 54 -11.16 12.33 11.26
N LEU A 55 -12.43 11.93 11.13
CA LEU A 55 -13.23 12.12 9.93
C LEU A 55 -13.70 13.56 9.79
N GLN A 56 -14.24 14.13 10.87
CA GLN A 56 -14.72 15.52 10.89
C GLN A 56 -13.61 16.51 10.51
N ARG A 57 -12.39 16.25 10.97
CA ARG A 57 -11.20 17.06 10.69
C ARG A 57 -10.48 16.69 9.40
N ARG A 58 -10.99 15.71 8.63
CA ARG A 58 -10.39 15.21 7.38
C ARG A 58 -8.93 14.72 7.54
N LEU A 59 -8.59 14.16 8.70
CA LEU A 59 -7.24 13.70 9.05
C LEU A 59 -6.96 12.24 8.63
N LEU A 60 -7.96 11.51 8.14
CA LEU A 60 -7.82 10.11 7.74
C LEU A 60 -6.70 9.88 6.72
N GLY A 61 -6.58 10.76 5.72
CA GLY A 61 -5.56 10.63 4.68
C GLY A 61 -4.14 10.72 5.25
N ASP A 62 -3.90 11.65 6.17
CA ASP A 62 -2.60 11.80 6.82
C ASP A 62 -2.26 10.60 7.72
N ILE A 63 -3.27 10.03 8.40
CA ILE A 63 -3.10 8.83 9.22
C ILE A 63 -2.67 7.66 8.35
N ILE A 64 -3.41 7.38 7.28
CA ILE A 64 -3.11 6.30 6.33
C ILE A 64 -1.71 6.47 5.74
N ARG A 65 -1.40 7.69 5.28
CA ARG A 65 -0.10 8.01 4.70
C ARG A 65 1.06 7.74 5.66
N ARG A 66 0.88 7.95 6.97
CA ARG A 66 1.90 7.62 7.97
C ARG A 66 2.12 6.12 8.11
N PHE A 67 1.06 5.31 8.03
CA PHE A 67 1.18 3.85 8.08
C PHE A 67 1.83 3.29 6.83
N GLU A 68 1.44 3.77 5.65
CA GLU A 68 2.04 3.36 4.37
C GLU A 68 3.52 3.75 4.28
N ARG A 69 3.89 4.97 4.73
CA ARG A 69 5.29 5.41 4.75
C ARG A 69 6.18 4.57 5.67
N ARG A 70 5.61 4.00 6.73
CA ARG A 70 6.33 3.07 7.61
C ARG A 70 6.49 1.67 6.99
N GLY A 71 5.82 1.39 5.88
CA GLY A 71 5.86 0.09 5.21
C GLY A 71 4.81 -0.90 5.69
N PHE A 72 3.80 -0.46 6.46
CA PHE A 72 2.67 -1.33 6.80
C PHE A 72 1.77 -1.52 5.58
N LYS A 73 1.29 -2.74 5.40
CA LYS A 73 0.31 -3.08 4.36
C LYS A 73 -1.09 -3.03 4.96
N LEU A 74 -1.92 -2.11 4.46
CA LEU A 74 -3.35 -2.11 4.77
C LEU A 74 -4.02 -3.29 4.05
N VAL A 75 -4.68 -4.15 4.82
CA VAL A 75 -5.37 -5.36 4.35
C VAL A 75 -6.87 -5.08 4.21
N ALA A 76 -7.45 -4.34 5.14
CA ALA A 76 -8.88 -4.03 5.14
C ALA A 76 -9.15 -2.63 5.68
N MET A 77 -10.21 -2.01 5.16
CA MET A 77 -10.74 -0.75 5.66
C MET A 77 -12.26 -0.75 5.54
N LYS A 78 -12.94 -0.34 6.60
CA LYS A 78 -14.40 -0.26 6.65
C LYS A 78 -14.83 1.01 7.36
N LEU A 79 -15.66 1.80 6.67
CA LEU A 79 -16.42 2.89 7.29
C LEU A 79 -17.68 2.28 7.90
N LEU A 80 -17.91 2.52 9.18
CA LEU A 80 -19.12 2.05 9.87
C LEU A 80 -19.62 3.09 10.87
N GLN A 81 -20.93 3.17 11.02
CA GLN A 81 -21.53 3.83 12.17
C GLN A 81 -21.52 2.82 13.32
N ALA A 82 -20.81 3.13 14.40
CA ALA A 82 -20.67 2.20 15.51
C ALA A 82 -21.99 2.11 16.30
N GLU A 83 -22.56 0.91 16.38
CA GLU A 83 -23.70 0.67 17.26
C GLU A 83 -23.27 0.75 18.73
N ARG A 84 -24.13 1.29 19.58
CA ARG A 84 -23.87 1.44 21.01
C ARG A 84 -23.44 0.11 21.67
N ARG A 85 -24.10 -1.00 21.33
CA ARG A 85 -23.79 -2.34 21.87
C ARG A 85 -22.36 -2.77 21.54
N LEU A 86 -21.91 -2.51 20.31
CA LEU A 86 -20.55 -2.86 19.86
C LEU A 86 -19.49 -2.03 20.59
N VAL A 87 -19.74 -0.74 20.79
CA VAL A 87 -18.84 0.16 21.53
C VAL A 87 -18.76 -0.24 23.00
N GLU A 88 -19.90 -0.59 23.61
CA GLU A 88 -19.95 -1.01 25.01
C GLU A 88 -19.16 -2.30 25.25
N GLN A 89 -19.25 -3.26 24.32
CA GLN A 89 -18.44 -4.48 24.32
C GLN A 89 -16.95 -4.17 24.12
N HIS A 90 -16.60 -3.30 23.17
CA HIS A 90 -15.20 -2.93 22.90
C HIS A 90 -14.52 -2.25 24.10
N TYR A 91 -15.27 -1.48 24.89
CA TYR A 91 -14.78 -0.76 26.07
C TYR A 91 -15.25 -1.37 27.40
N GLU A 92 -15.63 -2.64 27.44
CA GLU A 92 -16.18 -3.29 28.65
C GLU A 92 -15.29 -3.09 29.89
N GLN A 93 -13.97 -3.16 29.71
CA GLN A 93 -12.97 -2.96 30.76
C GLN A 93 -12.99 -1.55 31.39
N LEU A 94 -13.57 -0.56 30.70
CA LEU A 94 -13.63 0.83 31.17
C LEU A 94 -14.96 1.17 31.84
N ARG A 95 -15.89 0.21 31.99
CA ARG A 95 -17.23 0.44 32.56
C ARG A 95 -17.25 1.10 33.93
N LEU A 96 -16.27 0.79 34.77
CA LEU A 96 -16.18 1.32 36.14
C LEU A 96 -15.68 2.78 36.18
N LYS A 97 -15.21 3.33 35.06
CA LYS A 97 -14.67 4.69 35.02
C LYS A 97 -15.80 5.72 34.86
N PRO A 98 -15.71 6.88 35.53
CA PRO A 98 -16.78 7.88 35.53
C PRO A 98 -17.04 8.50 34.15
N PHE A 99 -16.06 8.46 33.24
CA PHE A 99 -16.18 9.00 31.88
C PHE A 99 -16.73 7.99 30.85
N TYR A 100 -16.99 6.74 31.23
CA TYR A 100 -17.50 5.71 30.34
C TYR A 100 -18.76 6.12 29.54
N PRO A 101 -19.83 6.67 30.17
CA PRO A 101 -21.02 7.06 29.41
C PRO A 101 -20.73 8.15 28.38
N ALA A 102 -19.85 9.11 28.70
CA ALA A 102 -19.43 10.15 27.77
C ALA A 102 -18.60 9.57 26.61
N LEU A 103 -17.73 8.59 26.88
CA LEU A 103 -16.95 7.89 25.86
C LEU A 103 -17.86 7.13 24.87
N VAL A 104 -18.86 6.41 25.39
CA VAL A 104 -19.81 5.68 24.55
C VAL A 104 -20.60 6.65 23.68
N ALA A 105 -21.13 7.72 24.26
CA ALA A 105 -21.86 8.75 23.51
C ALA A 105 -20.99 9.41 22.42
N TYR A 106 -19.73 9.71 22.74
CA TYR A 106 -18.77 10.27 21.79
C TYR A 106 -18.48 9.31 20.64
N MET A 107 -18.24 8.02 20.90
CA MET A 107 -17.95 7.04 19.85
C MET A 107 -19.15 6.74 18.95
N THR A 108 -20.38 6.87 19.46
CA THR A 108 -21.61 6.69 18.67
C THR A 108 -22.07 7.96 17.94
N SER A 109 -21.46 9.11 18.24
CA SER A 109 -21.88 10.42 17.69
C SER A 109 -21.66 10.55 16.18
N GLY A 110 -20.78 9.75 15.60
CA GLY A 110 -20.40 9.89 14.20
C GLY A 110 -19.79 8.62 13.62
N PRO A 111 -19.46 8.66 12.31
CA PRO A 111 -18.91 7.51 11.62
C PRO A 111 -17.47 7.26 12.06
N VAL A 112 -17.10 5.99 12.11
CA VAL A 112 -15.79 5.50 12.54
C VAL A 112 -15.19 4.69 11.39
N VAL A 113 -13.88 4.80 11.18
CA VAL A 113 -13.17 3.91 10.24
C VAL A 113 -12.37 2.89 11.01
N ALA A 114 -12.65 1.62 10.78
CA ALA A 114 -11.83 0.51 11.23
C ALA A 114 -10.92 0.06 10.08
N MET A 115 -9.64 -0.13 10.36
CA MET A 115 -8.66 -0.62 9.40
C MET A 115 -7.74 -1.68 10.05
N VAL A 116 -7.20 -2.56 9.21
CA VAL A 116 -6.32 -3.68 9.59
C VAL A 116 -5.20 -3.80 8.58
#